data_AF-A0A0S8EX48-F1
#
_entry.id   AF-A0A0S8EX48-F1
#
_cell.length_a   1.000
_cell.length_b   1.000
_cell.length_c   1.000
_cell.angle_alpha   90.00
_cell.angle_beta   90.00
_cell.angle_gamma   90.00
#
_symmetry.space_group_name_H-M   'P 1'
#
loop_
_entity.id
_entity.type
_entity.pdbx_description
1 polymer ?
#
loop_
_entity_poly.entity_id
_entity_poly.type
_entity_poly.pdbx_seq_one_letter_code
_entity_poly.pdbx_strand_id
1 'polypeptide(L)'
;MVVVSNRGPYRHEASRGRERWVRAAGGLVTALDPVLQKRGGVWVSAKPAKDFDSVTVPAPHLAYDLAHVSLKRGDQRGFYEGVSNAVLWPLLHGFEPTIQVGEAPWASYLNANREFADTALSTSGPGDLFWIQDYHLMLVPSLLRASRPKARIGWFCHIPWPPPDTFGILPWREEILEGLLGADVLGFHLAEYAEHFVQCVERFTAHPVTRGAVQYRGRKVETVAAPIGIPVDELEALSIDPDIGREVERIKQAMGNRKIILGVDRLDYTKGIPDRLAAFERLLKKDKTARARCALIQVMVPSRTDVKAYADLKQEIDRMVGDINGRYADTGRVPIHYLYRNLSQRALFAHYRAADLALVTPLRDGMNLVAHEYVAARTDDDGVLVLSEFAGAAKYLKGAILVNPYDVESTASAIHRALNMKPSEKRRRMRSLRAEVLRLDVHRWADEYVRALEGA
;
A
#
# COMPACT_ATOMS: atom_id res chain seq x y z
N MET A 1 7.33 12.67 19.95
CA MET A 1 6.78 11.45 19.31
C MET A 1 7.85 10.81 18.44
N VAL A 2 7.91 9.48 18.40
CA VAL A 2 8.90 8.73 17.62
C VAL A 2 8.18 7.82 16.65
N VAL A 3 8.29 8.10 15.34
CA VAL A 3 7.80 7.19 14.30
C VAL A 3 8.95 6.29 13.88
N VAL A 4 8.69 4.98 13.79
CA VAL A 4 9.70 4.00 13.38
C VAL A 4 9.18 3.23 12.18
N SER A 5 9.85 3.33 11.04
CA SER A 5 9.47 2.62 9.81
C SER A 5 10.69 2.17 9.03
N ASN A 6 10.55 1.12 8.21
CA ASN A 6 11.66 0.64 7.38
C ASN A 6 12.16 1.71 6.37
N ARG A 7 11.26 2.55 5.85
CA ARG A 7 11.58 3.62 4.91
C ARG A 7 11.24 5.00 5.49
N GLY A 8 12.17 5.93 5.34
CA GLY A 8 12.03 7.31 5.78
C GLY A 8 11.33 8.23 4.75
N PRO A 9 10.96 9.45 5.19
CA PRO A 9 10.15 10.38 4.41
C PRO A 9 10.97 11.17 3.38
N TYR A 10 12.22 11.48 3.68
CA TYR A 10 13.09 12.32 2.85
C TYR A 10 14.45 11.66 2.59
N ARG A 11 15.10 12.10 1.52
CA ARG A 11 16.51 11.84 1.18
C ARG A 11 17.15 13.15 0.74
N HIS A 12 18.32 13.44 1.28
CA HIS A 12 19.18 14.51 0.79
C HIS A 12 20.20 13.94 -0.20
N GLU A 13 20.30 14.55 -1.38
CA GLU A 13 21.27 14.22 -2.41
C GLU A 13 22.17 15.43 -2.67
N ALA A 14 23.44 15.31 -2.31
CA ALA A 14 24.47 16.28 -2.69
C ALA A 14 25.33 15.67 -3.81
N SER A 15 25.25 16.23 -5.03
CA SER A 15 26.10 15.81 -6.14
C SER A 15 26.60 17.01 -6.94
N ARG A 16 27.93 17.10 -7.13
CA ARG A 16 28.62 18.12 -7.94
C ARG A 16 28.19 19.57 -7.63
N GLY A 17 28.05 19.90 -6.35
CA GLY A 17 27.69 21.25 -5.90
C GLY A 17 26.21 21.62 -6.07
N ARG A 18 25.34 20.67 -6.43
CA ARG A 18 23.88 20.83 -6.39
C ARG A 18 23.32 19.96 -5.28
N GLU A 19 22.59 20.60 -4.37
CA GLU A 19 21.81 19.94 -3.33
C GLU A 19 20.38 19.74 -3.84
N ARG A 20 19.84 18.55 -3.62
CA ARG A 20 18.48 18.18 -4.00
C ARG A 20 17.85 17.39 -2.87
N TRP A 21 16.64 17.77 -2.50
CA TRP A 21 15.82 17.00 -1.59
C TRP A 21 14.78 16.19 -2.34
N VAL A 22 14.55 14.98 -1.84
CA VAL A 22 13.70 13.98 -2.46
C VAL A 22 12.76 13.44 -1.38
N ARG A 23 11.46 13.61 -1.56
CA ARG A 23 10.41 13.12 -0.66
C ARG A 23 9.82 11.84 -1.20
N ALA A 24 9.64 10.82 -0.37
CA ALA A 24 8.89 9.63 -0.75
C ALA A 24 7.38 9.94 -0.86
N ALA A 25 6.75 9.45 -1.92
CA ALA A 25 5.34 9.65 -2.27
C ALA A 25 4.44 8.48 -1.82
N GLY A 26 4.91 7.67 -0.86
CA GLY A 26 4.13 6.56 -0.32
C GLY A 26 3.08 7.03 0.69
N GLY A 27 1.93 6.34 0.75
CA GLY A 27 0.83 6.67 1.65
C GLY A 27 1.23 6.79 3.12
N LEU A 28 2.22 6.01 3.58
CA LEU A 28 2.79 6.15 4.93
C LEU A 28 3.42 7.52 5.20
N VAL A 29 4.19 8.03 4.24
CA VAL A 29 4.87 9.33 4.37
C VAL A 29 3.85 10.44 4.36
N THR A 30 2.93 10.41 3.40
CA THR A 30 1.79 11.33 3.32
C THR A 30 0.97 11.36 4.62
N ALA A 31 0.80 10.21 5.27
CA ALA A 31 0.05 10.12 6.52
C ALA A 31 0.80 10.70 7.72
N LEU A 32 2.06 10.31 7.91
CA LEU A 32 2.79 10.53 9.16
C LEU A 32 3.62 11.81 9.15
N ASP A 33 4.02 12.31 7.98
CA ASP A 33 4.82 13.53 7.87
C ASP A 33 4.07 14.75 8.45
N PRO A 34 2.79 15.01 8.14
CA PRO A 34 2.05 16.12 8.74
C PRO A 34 1.84 15.97 10.25
N VAL A 35 1.70 14.73 10.74
CA VAL A 35 1.57 14.44 12.17
C VAL A 35 2.84 14.86 12.91
N LEU A 36 4.01 14.49 12.38
CA LEU A 36 5.30 14.87 12.94
C LEU A 36 5.60 16.36 12.74
N GLN A 37 5.20 16.97 11.61
CA GLN A 37 5.33 18.42 11.41
C GLN A 37 4.54 19.22 12.46
N LYS A 38 3.37 18.72 12.87
CA LYS A 38 2.53 19.36 13.89
C LYS A 38 3.01 19.11 15.32
N ARG A 39 3.49 17.89 15.61
CA ARG A 39 3.80 17.44 16.99
C ARG A 39 5.29 17.51 17.34
N GLY A 40 6.16 17.66 16.35
CA GLY A 40 7.59 17.47 16.50
C GLY A 40 7.97 16.03 16.87
N GLY A 41 9.27 15.80 17.07
CA GLY A 41 9.82 14.51 17.46
C GLY A 41 10.79 13.96 16.42
N VAL A 42 10.78 12.64 16.21
CA VAL A 42 11.81 11.96 15.39
C VAL A 42 11.18 10.93 14.46
N TRP A 43 11.64 10.88 13.21
CA TRP A 43 11.39 9.76 12.30
C TRP A 43 12.64 8.88 12.18
N VAL A 44 12.55 7.65 12.69
CA VAL A 44 13.60 6.63 12.64
C VAL A 44 13.39 5.71 11.43
N SER A 45 14.42 5.56 10.57
CA SER A 45 14.34 4.67 9.41
C SER A 45 15.67 4.10 8.92
N ALA A 46 15.70 2.87 8.37
CA ALA A 46 16.92 2.27 7.82
C ALA A 46 17.26 2.73 6.41
N LYS A 47 16.25 3.04 5.58
CA LYS A 47 16.46 3.54 4.22
C LYS A 47 15.85 4.92 4.06
N PRO A 48 16.56 5.89 3.47
CA PRO A 48 15.95 7.14 3.04
C PRO A 48 14.98 6.88 1.86
N ALA A 49 14.23 7.90 1.44
CA ALA A 49 13.35 7.81 0.28
C ALA A 49 14.08 7.18 -0.94
N LYS A 50 13.46 6.19 -1.60
CA LYS A 50 14.00 5.56 -2.83
C LYS A 50 13.52 6.30 -4.09
N ASP A 51 14.31 6.20 -5.16
CA ASP A 51 14.06 6.82 -6.48
C ASP A 51 12.72 6.42 -7.12
N PHE A 52 12.22 5.22 -6.80
CA PHE A 52 11.06 4.65 -7.51
C PHE A 52 9.71 5.23 -7.10
N ASP A 53 9.61 5.93 -5.97
CA ASP A 53 8.34 6.52 -5.50
C ASP A 53 8.57 7.95 -5.02
N SER A 54 9.59 8.68 -5.48
CA SER A 54 9.95 9.96 -4.86
C SER A 54 9.87 11.15 -5.80
N VAL A 55 9.61 12.32 -5.20
CA VAL A 55 9.44 13.59 -5.89
C VAL A 55 10.48 14.55 -5.35
N THR A 56 11.07 15.35 -6.26
CA THR A 56 11.95 16.42 -5.79
C THR A 56 11.15 17.50 -5.11
N VAL A 57 11.70 17.96 -3.99
CA VAL A 57 11.17 19.05 -3.21
C VAL A 57 12.30 20.05 -2.93
N PRO A 58 11.97 21.33 -2.69
CA PRO A 58 12.88 22.24 -2.01
C PRO A 58 13.34 21.65 -0.68
N ALA A 59 14.43 22.19 -0.11
CA ALA A 59 14.86 21.79 1.23
C ALA A 59 13.68 21.93 2.21
N PRO A 60 13.24 20.83 2.86
CA PRO A 60 12.06 20.87 3.69
C PRO A 60 12.39 21.58 5.01
N HIS A 61 11.49 22.46 5.45
CA HIS A 61 11.48 22.91 6.83
C HIS A 61 10.85 21.80 7.68
N LEU A 62 11.68 21.01 8.36
CA LEU A 62 11.23 19.92 9.23
C LEU A 62 11.10 20.44 10.67
N ALA A 63 9.91 20.32 11.25
CA ALA A 63 9.68 20.54 12.67
C ALA A 63 10.07 19.33 13.53
N TYR A 64 10.69 18.31 12.93
CA TYR A 64 11.07 17.05 13.53
C TYR A 64 12.41 16.58 12.98
N ASP A 65 13.10 15.70 13.72
CA ASP A 65 14.41 15.17 13.35
C ASP A 65 14.30 13.87 12.54
N LEU A 66 15.30 13.62 11.69
CA LEU A 66 15.46 12.36 10.99
C LEU A 66 16.59 11.54 11.63
N ALA A 67 16.30 10.30 11.99
CA ALA A 67 17.27 9.36 12.52
C ALA A 67 17.42 8.16 11.58
N HIS A 68 18.67 7.80 11.28
CA HIS A 68 18.98 6.74 10.33
C HIS A 68 19.55 5.51 11.02
N VAL A 69 18.91 4.35 10.78
CA VAL A 69 19.38 3.05 11.28
C VAL A 69 20.44 2.51 10.34
N SER A 70 21.64 2.27 10.86
CA SER A 70 22.76 1.76 10.09
C SER A 70 22.80 0.23 10.16
N LEU A 71 22.35 -0.45 9.10
CA LEU A 71 22.39 -1.91 9.00
C LEU A 71 23.60 -2.39 8.20
N LYS A 72 24.29 -3.43 8.70
CA LYS A 72 25.30 -4.16 7.91
C LYS A 72 24.65 -4.67 6.62
N ARG A 73 25.38 -4.65 5.50
CA ARG A 73 24.85 -5.07 4.18
C ARG A 73 24.23 -6.47 4.19
N GLY A 74 24.84 -7.41 4.92
CA GLY A 74 24.30 -8.76 5.12
C GLY A 74 22.96 -8.75 5.84
N ASP A 75 22.88 -8.06 6.98
CA ASP A 75 21.65 -7.95 7.76
C ASP A 75 20.57 -7.21 7.00
N GLN A 76 20.90 -6.12 6.31
CA GLN A 76 19.94 -5.38 5.47
C GLN A 76 19.32 -6.27 4.39
N ARG A 77 20.12 -7.12 3.73
CA ARG A 77 19.64 -8.06 2.71
C ARG A 77 18.76 -9.13 3.35
N GLY A 78 19.25 -9.77 4.42
CA GLY A 78 18.53 -10.86 5.08
C GLY A 78 17.22 -10.41 5.72
N PHE A 79 17.22 -9.25 6.37
CA PHE A 79 16.05 -8.60 6.95
C PHE A 79 15.00 -8.27 5.89
N TYR A 80 15.38 -7.54 4.84
CA TYR A 80 14.43 -6.95 3.90
C TYR A 80 14.06 -7.91 2.77
N GLU A 81 15.04 -8.46 2.05
CA GLU A 81 14.77 -9.37 0.93
C GLU A 81 14.42 -10.77 1.42
N GLY A 82 15.11 -11.26 2.45
CA GLY A 82 14.86 -12.57 3.06
C GLY A 82 13.56 -12.60 3.86
N VAL A 83 13.62 -12.29 5.15
CA VAL A 83 12.48 -12.52 6.06
C VAL A 83 11.28 -11.64 5.71
N SER A 84 11.47 -10.32 5.52
CA SER A 84 10.34 -9.42 5.27
C SER A 84 9.62 -9.74 3.96
N ASN A 85 10.34 -9.83 2.83
CA ASN A 85 9.69 -9.92 1.52
C ASN A 85 9.60 -11.34 0.93
N ALA A 86 10.41 -12.30 1.36
CA ALA A 86 10.32 -13.70 0.91
C ALA A 86 9.57 -14.62 1.89
N VAL A 87 9.35 -14.19 3.14
CA VAL A 87 8.55 -14.96 4.13
C VAL A 87 7.30 -14.21 4.55
N LEU A 88 7.45 -13.04 5.21
CA LEU A 88 6.33 -12.35 5.86
C LEU A 88 5.35 -11.77 4.83
N TRP A 89 5.83 -11.14 3.76
CA TRP A 89 4.95 -10.60 2.72
C TRP A 89 4.04 -11.66 2.09
N PRO A 90 4.56 -12.78 1.52
CA PRO A 90 3.69 -13.80 0.95
C PRO A 90 2.78 -14.45 2.00
N LEU A 91 3.29 -14.74 3.20
CA LEU A 91 2.52 -15.37 4.27
C LEU A 91 1.35 -14.49 4.72
N LEU A 92 1.60 -13.20 5.00
CA LEU A 92 0.56 -12.28 5.48
C LEU A 92 -0.48 -11.94 4.39
N HIS A 93 -0.14 -12.15 3.11
CA HIS A 93 -1.09 -12.05 2.00
C HIS A 93 -1.76 -13.38 1.62
N GLY A 94 -1.41 -14.51 2.25
CA GLY A 94 -1.99 -15.83 1.94
C GLY A 94 -1.44 -16.50 0.68
N PHE A 95 -0.24 -16.14 0.23
CA PHE A 95 0.41 -16.73 -0.94
C PHE A 95 1.37 -17.85 -0.53
N GLU A 96 0.80 -18.89 0.09
CA GLU A 96 1.55 -20.02 0.69
C GLU A 96 2.61 -20.65 -0.23
N PRO A 97 2.34 -20.90 -1.52
CA PRO A 97 3.33 -21.51 -2.43
C PRO A 97 4.59 -20.65 -2.66
N THR A 98 4.55 -19.37 -2.30
CA THR A 98 5.65 -18.42 -2.53
C THR A 98 6.49 -18.15 -1.27
N ILE A 99 6.13 -18.74 -0.13
CA ILE A 99 6.83 -18.55 1.15
C ILE A 99 8.17 -19.32 1.14
N GLN A 100 9.27 -18.62 1.41
CA GLN A 100 10.63 -19.20 1.40
C GLN A 100 11.21 -19.34 2.82
N VAL A 101 10.70 -20.28 3.61
CA VAL A 101 11.12 -20.47 5.01
C VAL A 101 12.52 -21.10 5.15
N GLY A 102 12.87 -22.08 4.31
CA GLY A 102 14.01 -22.99 4.55
C GLY A 102 15.38 -22.33 4.70
N GLU A 103 15.62 -21.20 4.02
CA GLU A 103 16.90 -20.47 4.06
C GLU A 103 16.73 -19.06 4.65
N ALA A 104 15.60 -18.79 5.29
CA ALA A 104 15.29 -17.43 5.71
C ALA A 104 16.20 -16.97 6.86
N PRO A 105 16.93 -15.85 6.69
CA PRO A 105 17.96 -15.41 7.64
C PRO A 105 17.34 -14.67 8.84
N TRP A 106 16.68 -15.43 9.71
CA TRP A 106 15.98 -14.91 10.90
C TRP A 106 16.87 -14.05 11.80
N ALA A 107 18.13 -14.45 11.98
CA ALA A 107 19.12 -13.67 12.75
C ALA A 107 19.27 -12.24 12.22
N SER A 108 19.23 -12.04 10.89
CA SER A 108 19.27 -10.70 10.31
C SER A 108 18.01 -9.89 10.59
N TYR A 109 16.84 -10.55 10.69
CA TYR A 109 15.60 -9.87 11.08
C TYR A 109 15.61 -9.46 12.56
N LEU A 110 16.11 -10.33 13.44
CA LEU A 110 16.36 -10.02 14.85
C LEU A 110 17.33 -8.84 15.01
N ASN A 111 18.49 -8.90 14.34
CA ASN A 111 19.51 -7.86 14.40
C ASN A 111 18.97 -6.52 13.91
N ALA A 112 18.26 -6.51 12.77
CA ALA A 112 17.67 -5.28 12.26
C ALA A 112 16.66 -4.68 13.26
N ASN A 113 15.74 -5.48 13.80
CA ASN A 113 14.75 -4.99 14.78
C ASN A 113 15.41 -4.44 16.06
N ARG A 114 16.55 -5.00 16.51
CA ARG A 114 17.36 -4.45 17.61
C ARG A 114 17.93 -3.09 17.26
N GLU A 115 18.58 -2.94 16.10
CA GLU A 115 19.15 -1.65 15.66
C GLU A 115 18.07 -0.57 15.52
N PHE A 116 16.86 -0.93 15.06
CA PHE A 116 15.71 -0.03 15.03
C PHE A 116 15.28 0.40 16.45
N ALA A 117 15.17 -0.55 17.38
CA ALA A 117 14.81 -0.25 18.76
C ALA A 117 15.87 0.61 19.46
N ASP A 118 17.15 0.30 19.31
CA ASP A 118 18.27 1.03 19.90
C ASP A 118 18.35 2.47 19.36
N THR A 119 18.18 2.64 18.05
CA THR A 119 18.13 3.97 17.43
C THR A 119 16.92 4.78 17.92
N ALA A 120 15.76 4.14 18.05
CA ALA A 120 14.56 4.80 18.58
C ALA A 120 14.73 5.19 20.06
N LEU A 121 15.41 4.37 20.87
CA LEU A 121 15.69 4.68 22.28
C LEU A 121 16.72 5.80 22.44
N SER A 122 17.76 5.84 21.60
CA SER A 122 18.80 6.87 21.70
C SER A 122 18.34 8.26 21.26
N THR A 123 17.26 8.32 20.48
CA THR A 123 16.71 9.56 19.91
C THR A 123 15.42 10.03 20.58
N SER A 124 15.06 9.47 21.74
CA SER A 124 13.78 9.76 22.41
C SER A 124 13.91 9.95 23.91
N GLY A 125 13.01 10.73 24.49
CA GLY A 125 12.89 10.99 25.92
C GLY A 125 11.91 10.06 26.66
N PRO A 126 11.88 10.08 28.00
CA PRO A 126 11.02 9.20 28.80
C PRO A 126 9.50 9.36 28.60
N GLY A 127 9.06 10.53 28.11
CA GLY A 127 7.65 10.83 27.84
C GLY A 127 7.24 10.64 26.38
N ASP A 128 8.16 10.24 25.50
CA ASP A 128 7.85 10.05 24.09
C ASP A 128 7.00 8.80 23.85
N LEU A 129 6.05 8.98 22.93
CA LEU A 129 5.24 7.92 22.36
C LEU A 129 5.93 7.33 21.14
N PHE A 130 5.95 6.01 21.03
CA PHE A 130 6.50 5.28 19.89
C PHE A 130 5.38 4.78 19.00
N TRP A 131 5.48 5.04 17.70
CA TRP A 131 4.54 4.53 16.70
C TRP A 131 5.30 3.78 15.61
N ILE A 132 5.30 2.45 15.73
CA ILE A 132 6.03 1.53 14.88
C ILE A 132 5.15 1.13 13.69
N GLN A 133 5.76 1.09 12.51
CA GLN A 133 5.06 0.85 11.26
C GLN A 133 5.46 -0.50 10.68
N ASP A 134 4.43 -1.32 10.46
CA ASP A 134 4.38 -2.40 9.49
C ASP A 134 5.15 -3.69 9.85
N TYR A 135 4.93 -4.71 9.02
CA TYR A 135 5.41 -6.09 9.18
C TYR A 135 6.94 -6.24 9.24
N HIS A 136 7.69 -5.20 8.88
CA HIS A 136 9.15 -5.20 9.00
C HIS A 136 9.61 -5.14 10.46
N LEU A 137 8.83 -4.52 11.33
CA LEU A 137 9.28 -4.09 12.66
C LEU A 137 8.47 -4.74 13.80
N MET A 138 8.02 -5.98 13.59
CA MET A 138 7.11 -6.66 14.52
C MET A 138 7.75 -7.00 15.88
N LEU A 139 9.08 -6.95 16.01
CA LEU A 139 9.77 -7.22 17.29
C LEU A 139 10.17 -5.95 18.04
N VAL A 140 10.16 -4.79 17.35
CA VAL A 140 10.50 -3.51 17.98
C VAL A 140 9.64 -3.21 19.22
N PRO A 141 8.31 -3.48 19.25
CA PRO A 141 7.52 -3.13 20.43
C PRO A 141 8.00 -3.80 21.72
N SER A 142 8.32 -5.10 21.70
CA SER A 142 8.82 -5.81 22.89
C SER A 142 10.23 -5.38 23.28
N LEU A 143 11.10 -5.10 22.31
CA LEU A 143 12.45 -4.58 22.55
C LEU A 143 12.42 -3.21 23.24
N LEU A 144 11.56 -2.30 22.75
CA LEU A 144 11.35 -0.99 23.38
C LEU A 144 10.77 -1.14 24.79
N ARG A 145 9.79 -2.01 24.98
CA ARG A 145 9.16 -2.27 26.29
C ARG A 145 10.16 -2.80 27.31
N ALA A 146 11.08 -3.68 26.90
CA ALA A 146 12.10 -4.23 27.78
C ALA A 146 13.02 -3.13 28.34
N SER A 147 13.40 -2.15 27.51
CA SER A 147 14.23 -1.01 27.94
C SER A 147 13.43 0.10 28.63
N ARG A 148 12.16 0.32 28.23
CA ARG A 148 11.27 1.34 28.80
C ARG A 148 9.91 0.73 29.15
N PRO A 149 9.77 0.11 30.34
CA PRO A 149 8.55 -0.59 30.75
C PRO A 149 7.27 0.28 30.76
N LYS A 150 7.40 1.60 30.89
CA LYS A 150 6.30 2.57 30.92
C LYS A 150 6.10 3.37 29.63
N ALA A 151 6.83 3.06 28.56
CA ALA A 151 6.66 3.76 27.28
C ALA A 151 5.25 3.54 26.71
N ARG A 152 4.73 4.50 25.94
CA ARG A 152 3.51 4.26 25.14
C ARG A 152 3.93 3.79 23.76
N ILE A 153 3.50 2.59 23.38
CA ILE A 153 3.99 1.90 22.19
C ILE A 153 2.81 1.47 21.33
N GLY A 154 2.68 2.04 20.14
CA GLY A 154 1.74 1.59 19.12
C GLY A 154 2.46 0.88 17.99
N TRP A 155 1.81 -0.12 17.40
CA TRP A 155 2.22 -0.71 16.13
C TRP A 155 1.05 -0.78 15.15
N PHE A 156 1.27 -0.48 13.87
CA PHE A 156 0.22 -0.52 12.84
C PHE A 156 0.61 -1.41 11.66
N CYS A 157 -0.26 -2.36 11.28
CA CYS A 157 -0.11 -3.24 10.10
C CYS A 157 -0.70 -2.61 8.84
N HIS A 158 0.12 -2.38 7.80
CA HIS A 158 -0.34 -1.78 6.53
C HIS A 158 -0.74 -2.83 5.47
N ILE A 159 -0.57 -4.10 5.80
CA ILE A 159 -0.91 -5.24 4.95
C ILE A 159 -1.98 -6.10 5.63
N PRO A 160 -2.59 -7.08 4.94
CA PRO A 160 -3.55 -7.97 5.58
C PRO A 160 -2.91 -8.72 6.75
N TRP A 161 -3.74 -9.16 7.69
CA TRP A 161 -3.36 -10.17 8.68
C TRP A 161 -4.10 -11.49 8.36
N PRO A 162 -3.37 -12.61 8.22
CA PRO A 162 -3.96 -13.87 7.79
C PRO A 162 -4.64 -14.61 8.95
N PRO A 163 -5.56 -15.54 8.66
CA PRO A 163 -6.14 -16.40 9.68
C PRO A 163 -5.09 -17.34 10.31
N PRO A 164 -5.38 -17.96 11.47
CA PRO A 164 -4.39 -18.75 12.20
C PRO A 164 -3.81 -19.95 11.44
N ASP A 165 -4.55 -20.59 10.53
CA ASP A 165 -4.03 -21.71 9.74
C ASP A 165 -2.86 -21.29 8.84
N THR A 166 -3.02 -20.19 8.10
CA THR A 166 -1.94 -19.64 7.27
C THR A 166 -0.83 -19.04 8.13
N PHE A 167 -1.15 -18.36 9.24
CA PHE A 167 -0.13 -17.82 10.14
C PHE A 167 0.74 -18.93 10.77
N GLY A 168 0.16 -20.11 11.02
CA GLY A 168 0.84 -21.27 11.58
C GLY A 168 2.00 -21.81 10.75
N ILE A 169 2.10 -21.45 9.46
CA ILE A 169 3.24 -21.79 8.58
C ILE A 169 4.54 -21.15 9.10
N LEU A 170 4.44 -20.01 9.78
CA LEU A 170 5.61 -19.27 10.26
C LEU A 170 6.31 -20.04 11.40
N PRO A 171 7.61 -20.36 11.29
CA PRO A 171 8.33 -21.02 12.37
C PRO A 171 8.44 -20.15 13.62
N TRP A 172 8.69 -18.85 13.43
CA TRP A 172 8.88 -17.85 14.50
C TRP A 172 7.57 -17.15 14.90
N ARG A 173 6.44 -17.85 14.75
CA ARG A 173 5.09 -17.29 15.00
C ARG A 173 4.95 -16.80 16.44
N GLU A 174 5.49 -17.54 17.41
CA GLU A 174 5.43 -17.17 18.83
C GLU A 174 6.27 -15.93 19.09
N GLU A 175 7.49 -15.87 18.56
CA GLU A 175 8.39 -14.72 18.71
C GLU A 175 7.82 -13.45 18.06
N ILE A 176 7.15 -13.56 16.91
CA ILE A 176 6.47 -12.43 16.27
C ILE A 176 5.29 -11.94 17.11
N LEU A 177 4.44 -12.85 17.61
CA LEU A 177 3.31 -12.47 18.45
C LEU A 177 3.78 -11.83 19.77
N GLU A 178 4.76 -12.42 20.44
CA GLU A 178 5.42 -11.86 21.63
C GLU A 178 6.06 -10.49 21.34
N GLY A 179 6.66 -10.33 20.16
CA GLY A 179 7.18 -9.07 19.67
C GLY A 179 6.13 -7.97 19.65
N LEU A 180 4.98 -8.26 19.05
CA LEU A 180 3.87 -7.32 18.89
C LEU A 180 3.18 -7.02 20.22
N LEU A 181 3.03 -8.00 21.12
CA LEU A 181 2.41 -7.83 22.44
C LEU A 181 3.21 -6.90 23.38
N GLY A 182 4.43 -6.49 22.99
CA GLY A 182 5.13 -5.38 23.63
C GLY A 182 4.44 -4.01 23.49
N ALA A 183 3.56 -3.86 22.49
CA ALA A 183 2.75 -2.67 22.28
C ALA A 183 1.64 -2.52 23.34
N ASP A 184 1.05 -1.33 23.41
CA ASP A 184 -0.20 -1.03 24.10
C ASP A 184 -1.38 -1.07 23.12
N VAL A 185 -1.18 -0.56 21.89
CA VAL A 185 -2.19 -0.55 20.82
C VAL A 185 -1.65 -1.16 19.52
N LEU A 186 -2.39 -2.12 18.97
CA LEU A 186 -2.13 -2.79 17.70
C LEU A 186 -3.18 -2.39 16.66
N GLY A 187 -2.77 -1.67 15.62
CA GLY A 187 -3.63 -1.15 14.57
C GLY A 187 -3.65 -2.03 13.34
N PHE A 188 -4.85 -2.18 12.76
CA PHE A 188 -5.08 -2.88 11.50
C PHE A 188 -6.05 -2.09 10.63
N HIS A 189 -6.03 -2.33 9.33
CA HIS A 189 -6.98 -1.67 8.43
C HIS A 189 -8.44 -2.11 8.63
N LEU A 190 -8.67 -3.39 8.94
CA LEU A 190 -10.00 -3.98 9.06
C LEU A 190 -10.16 -4.68 10.41
N ALA A 191 -11.40 -4.72 10.92
CA ALA A 191 -11.75 -5.50 12.11
C ALA A 191 -11.42 -7.00 11.92
N GLU A 192 -11.69 -7.54 10.72
CA GLU A 192 -11.35 -8.92 10.34
C GLU A 192 -9.85 -9.24 10.55
N TYR A 193 -8.96 -8.28 10.26
CA TYR A 193 -7.51 -8.49 10.46
C TYR A 193 -7.12 -8.43 11.94
N ALA A 194 -7.76 -7.56 12.72
CA ALA A 194 -7.58 -7.50 14.17
C ALA A 194 -8.09 -8.79 14.85
N GLU A 195 -9.24 -9.31 14.41
CA GLU A 195 -9.81 -10.58 14.89
C GLU A 195 -8.88 -11.75 14.57
N HIS A 196 -8.36 -11.85 13.34
CA HIS A 196 -7.37 -12.86 12.99
C HIS A 196 -6.11 -12.79 13.86
N PHE A 197 -5.62 -11.57 14.17
CA PHE A 197 -4.49 -11.42 15.09
C PHE A 197 -4.79 -11.99 16.47
N VAL A 198 -5.95 -11.64 17.04
CA VAL A 198 -6.39 -12.15 18.35
C VAL A 198 -6.48 -13.68 18.33
N GLN A 199 -7.07 -14.27 17.29
CA GLN A 199 -7.15 -15.72 17.13
C GLN A 199 -5.77 -16.38 17.00
N CYS A 200 -4.79 -15.72 16.36
CA CYS A 200 -3.41 -16.20 16.31
C CYS A 200 -2.78 -16.20 17.71
N VAL A 201 -3.02 -15.17 18.52
CA VAL A 201 -2.56 -15.10 19.91
C VAL A 201 -3.18 -16.23 20.74
N GLU A 202 -4.49 -16.44 20.65
CA GLU A 202 -5.20 -17.51 21.37
C GLU A 202 -4.69 -18.91 20.99
N ARG A 203 -4.37 -19.12 19.71
CA ARG A 203 -3.94 -20.42 19.20
C ARG A 203 -2.48 -20.74 19.51
N PHE A 204 -1.60 -19.76 19.44
CA PHE A 204 -0.15 -19.99 19.46
C PHE A 204 0.53 -19.50 20.73
N THR A 205 -0.17 -18.82 21.63
CA THR A 205 0.40 -18.35 22.90
C THR A 205 -0.46 -18.77 24.09
N ALA A 206 0.06 -18.61 25.31
CA ALA A 206 -0.69 -18.86 26.54
C ALA A 206 -1.42 -17.62 27.08
N HIS A 207 -1.43 -16.50 26.35
CA HIS A 207 -1.99 -15.23 26.84
C HIS A 207 -3.52 -15.21 26.74
N PRO A 208 -4.24 -14.96 27.84
CA PRO A 208 -5.69 -14.96 27.80
C PRO A 208 -6.23 -13.74 27.05
N VAL A 209 -7.31 -13.94 26.33
CA VAL A 209 -8.05 -12.88 25.64
C VAL A 209 -9.34 -12.61 26.39
N THR A 210 -9.65 -11.34 26.64
CA THR A 210 -10.87 -10.92 27.32
C THR A 210 -11.48 -9.74 26.57
N ARG A 211 -12.72 -9.92 26.07
CA ARG A 211 -13.44 -8.90 25.29
C ARG A 211 -12.63 -8.36 24.10
N GLY A 212 -11.93 -9.25 23.38
CA GLY A 212 -11.12 -8.90 22.21
C GLY A 212 -9.75 -8.27 22.51
N ALA A 213 -9.39 -8.07 23.78
CA ALA A 213 -8.09 -7.57 24.19
C ALA A 213 -7.22 -8.68 24.80
N VAL A 214 -5.93 -8.67 24.48
CA VAL A 214 -4.97 -9.65 24.99
C VAL A 214 -4.46 -9.20 26.36
N GLN A 215 -4.48 -10.08 27.35
CA GLN A 215 -3.83 -9.85 28.64
C GLN A 215 -2.37 -10.31 28.55
N TYR A 216 -1.44 -9.37 28.64
CA TYR A 216 -0.02 -9.62 28.48
C TYR A 216 0.78 -9.07 29.65
N ARG A 217 1.32 -9.95 30.50
CA ARG A 217 2.18 -9.60 31.65
C ARG A 217 1.58 -8.51 32.55
N GLY A 218 0.30 -8.62 32.87
CA GLY A 218 -0.43 -7.66 33.72
C GLY A 218 -0.85 -6.37 33.00
N ARG A 219 -0.64 -6.26 31.69
CA ARG A 219 -1.15 -5.18 30.84
C ARG A 219 -2.25 -5.70 29.91
N LYS A 220 -3.10 -4.79 29.46
CA LYS A 220 -4.04 -5.01 28.38
C LYS A 220 -3.42 -4.50 27.08
N VAL A 221 -3.40 -5.34 26.05
CA VAL A 221 -3.02 -4.93 24.68
C VAL A 221 -4.31 -4.82 23.88
N GLU A 222 -4.57 -3.63 23.35
CA GLU A 222 -5.78 -3.35 22.58
C GLU A 222 -5.51 -3.49 21.09
N THR A 223 -6.52 -3.96 20.35
CA THR A 223 -6.52 -3.95 18.89
C THR A 223 -7.50 -2.90 18.38
N VAL A 224 -7.12 -2.18 17.33
CA VAL A 224 -7.94 -1.13 16.71
C VAL A 224 -8.00 -1.36 15.21
N ALA A 225 -9.21 -1.29 14.66
CA ALA A 225 -9.43 -1.23 13.21
C ALA A 225 -9.55 0.23 12.76
N ALA A 226 -8.57 0.71 12.00
CA ALA A 226 -8.55 2.06 11.45
C ALA A 226 -8.14 2.00 9.96
N PRO A 227 -9.09 2.14 9.02
CA PRO A 227 -8.77 2.12 7.59
C PRO A 227 -7.96 3.35 7.21
N ILE A 228 -6.80 3.16 6.59
CA ILE A 228 -5.99 4.29 6.11
C ILE A 228 -6.65 4.94 4.90
N GLY A 229 -6.61 6.27 4.88
CA GLY A 229 -7.16 7.11 3.85
C GLY A 229 -6.14 7.66 2.86
N ILE A 230 -6.56 8.68 2.12
CA ILE A 230 -5.72 9.51 1.23
C ILE A 230 -5.68 10.96 1.75
N PRO A 231 -4.71 11.79 1.34
CA PRO A 231 -4.71 13.22 1.67
C PRO A 231 -5.76 13.93 0.79
N VAL A 232 -6.99 14.03 1.30
CA VAL A 232 -8.13 14.49 0.50
C VAL A 232 -7.88 15.90 -0.05
N ASP A 233 -7.51 16.85 0.82
CA ASP A 233 -7.32 18.25 0.45
C ASP A 233 -6.19 18.44 -0.58
N GLU A 234 -5.07 17.72 -0.43
CA GLU A 234 -3.95 17.77 -1.38
C GLU A 234 -4.37 17.31 -2.78
N LEU A 235 -5.18 16.25 -2.86
CA LEU A 235 -5.65 15.71 -4.14
C LEU A 235 -6.78 16.57 -4.74
N GLU A 236 -7.64 17.17 -3.91
CA GLU A 236 -8.64 18.13 -4.39
C GLU A 236 -7.99 19.40 -4.96
N ALA A 237 -6.88 19.87 -4.38
CA ALA A 237 -6.11 20.98 -4.93
C ALA A 237 -5.57 20.69 -6.34
N LEU A 238 -5.20 19.43 -6.64
CA LEU A 238 -4.80 19.02 -7.99
C LEU A 238 -5.95 19.08 -9.00
N SER A 239 -7.21 19.01 -8.54
CA SER A 239 -8.37 18.99 -9.43
C SER A 239 -8.65 20.32 -10.13
N ILE A 240 -8.22 21.44 -9.53
CA ILE A 240 -8.40 22.81 -10.05
C ILE A 240 -7.17 23.33 -10.80
N ASP A 241 -6.11 22.53 -10.89
CA ASP A 241 -4.87 22.92 -11.56
C ASP A 241 -5.02 22.88 -13.10
N PRO A 242 -4.84 24.02 -13.80
CA PRO A 242 -5.04 24.08 -15.24
C PRO A 242 -4.01 23.27 -16.03
N ASP A 243 -2.81 23.03 -15.49
CA ASP A 243 -1.77 22.24 -16.15
C ASP A 243 -2.15 20.76 -16.16
N ILE A 244 -2.77 20.29 -15.09
CA ILE A 244 -3.34 18.95 -15.01
C ILE A 244 -4.48 18.81 -16.02
N GLY A 245 -5.34 19.81 -16.16
CA GLY A 245 -6.39 19.82 -17.20
C GLY A 245 -5.83 19.66 -18.61
N ARG A 246 -4.73 20.35 -18.93
CA ARG A 246 -4.05 20.21 -20.23
C ARG A 246 -3.45 18.83 -20.44
N GLU A 247 -2.85 18.25 -19.40
CA GLU A 247 -2.29 16.89 -19.47
C GLU A 247 -3.39 15.82 -19.63
N VAL A 248 -4.54 15.98 -18.98
CA VAL A 248 -5.70 15.10 -19.16
C VAL A 248 -6.14 15.05 -20.63
N GLU A 249 -6.27 16.20 -21.27
CA GLU A 249 -6.66 16.28 -22.68
C GLU A 249 -5.57 15.71 -23.60
N ARG A 250 -4.29 15.93 -23.28
CA ARG A 250 -3.16 15.31 -23.99
C ARG A 250 -3.24 13.78 -23.93
N ILE A 251 -3.50 13.21 -22.75
CA ILE A 251 -3.64 11.76 -22.56
C ILE A 251 -4.80 11.21 -23.41
N LYS A 252 -5.97 11.86 -23.37
CA LYS A 252 -7.14 11.45 -24.18
C LYS A 252 -6.87 11.51 -25.68
N GLN A 253 -6.23 12.57 -26.16
CA GLN A 253 -5.85 12.73 -27.56
C GLN A 253 -4.84 11.66 -28.00
N ALA A 254 -3.83 11.37 -27.18
CA ALA A 254 -2.85 10.30 -27.45
C ALA A 254 -3.52 8.92 -27.56
N MET A 255 -4.64 8.71 -26.86
CA MET A 255 -5.43 7.48 -26.96
C MET A 255 -6.41 7.47 -28.14
N GLY A 256 -6.48 8.54 -28.94
CA GLY A 256 -7.39 8.68 -30.07
C GLY A 256 -8.85 8.80 -29.64
N ASN A 257 -9.12 9.39 -28.46
CA ASN A 257 -10.45 9.52 -27.86
C ASN A 257 -11.18 8.18 -27.62
N ARG A 258 -10.42 7.07 -27.57
CA ARG A 258 -10.91 5.77 -27.09
C ARG A 258 -11.21 5.84 -25.60
N LYS A 259 -12.09 4.95 -25.14
CA LYS A 259 -12.34 4.72 -23.71
C LYS A 259 -11.07 4.24 -23.02
N ILE A 260 -10.65 4.93 -21.98
CA ILE A 260 -9.42 4.65 -21.25
C ILE A 260 -9.73 3.78 -20.04
N ILE A 261 -9.17 2.58 -20.03
CA ILE A 261 -9.10 1.70 -18.86
C ILE A 261 -7.73 1.92 -18.23
N LEU A 262 -7.68 2.13 -16.92
CA LEU A 262 -6.46 2.41 -16.20
C LEU A 262 -6.21 1.36 -15.12
N GLY A 263 -5.02 0.77 -15.17
CA GLY A 263 -4.43 -0.03 -14.11
C GLY A 263 -3.17 0.65 -13.58
N VAL A 264 -3.03 0.75 -12.25
CA VAL A 264 -1.87 1.38 -11.61
C VAL A 264 -1.46 0.53 -10.43
N ASP A 265 -0.29 -0.10 -10.51
CA ASP A 265 0.18 -0.99 -9.46
C ASP A 265 1.71 -1.00 -9.40
N ARG A 266 2.25 -1.39 -8.25
CA ARG A 266 3.64 -1.85 -8.19
C ARG A 266 3.73 -3.22 -8.86
N LEU A 267 4.88 -3.55 -9.44
CA LEU A 267 5.20 -4.92 -9.80
C LEU A 267 5.18 -5.78 -8.53
N ASP A 268 4.09 -6.51 -8.31
CA ASP A 268 3.87 -7.36 -7.14
C ASP A 268 2.79 -8.41 -7.46
N TYR A 269 3.03 -9.66 -7.08
CA TYR A 269 2.12 -10.77 -7.41
C TYR A 269 0.76 -10.65 -6.73
N THR A 270 0.66 -9.87 -5.65
CA THR A 270 -0.62 -9.63 -4.97
C THR A 270 -1.59 -8.78 -5.80
N LYS A 271 -1.11 -8.12 -6.86
CA LYS A 271 -1.87 -7.13 -7.65
C LYS A 271 -2.71 -7.72 -8.79
N GLY A 272 -2.59 -9.02 -9.05
CA GLY A 272 -3.41 -9.71 -10.06
C GLY A 272 -3.28 -9.09 -11.47
N ILE A 273 -2.10 -8.59 -11.82
CA ILE A 273 -1.85 -7.98 -13.14
C ILE A 273 -2.02 -9.02 -14.26
N PRO A 274 -1.51 -10.26 -14.16
CA PRO A 274 -1.78 -11.31 -15.14
C PRO A 274 -3.29 -11.56 -15.34
N ASP A 275 -4.05 -11.71 -14.26
CA ASP A 275 -5.51 -11.92 -14.30
C ASP A 275 -6.24 -10.74 -14.95
N ARG A 276 -5.80 -9.51 -14.67
CA ARG A 276 -6.31 -8.29 -15.30
C ARG A 276 -6.08 -8.29 -16.81
N LEU A 277 -4.87 -8.63 -17.24
CA LEU A 277 -4.51 -8.70 -18.65
C LEU A 277 -5.32 -9.81 -19.34
N ALA A 278 -5.51 -10.96 -18.70
CA ALA A 278 -6.36 -12.04 -19.19
C ALA A 278 -7.83 -11.61 -19.32
N ALA A 279 -8.38 -10.87 -18.35
CA ALA A 279 -9.75 -10.36 -18.42
C ALA A 279 -9.92 -9.32 -19.54
N PHE A 280 -8.92 -8.46 -19.74
CA PHE A 280 -8.92 -7.50 -20.85
C PHE A 280 -8.81 -8.21 -22.21
N GLU A 281 -7.93 -9.21 -22.34
CA GLU A 281 -7.88 -10.05 -23.54
C GLU A 281 -9.22 -10.75 -23.79
N ARG A 282 -9.85 -11.27 -22.74
CA ARG A 282 -11.15 -11.95 -22.85
C ARG A 282 -12.23 -11.01 -23.38
N LEU A 283 -12.25 -9.74 -22.93
CA LEU A 283 -13.10 -8.69 -23.49
C LEU A 283 -12.84 -8.51 -24.99
N LEU A 284 -11.59 -8.32 -25.40
CA LEU A 284 -11.23 -8.10 -26.83
C LEU A 284 -11.59 -9.30 -27.71
N LYS A 285 -11.54 -10.51 -27.17
CA LYS A 285 -11.96 -11.73 -27.86
C LYS A 285 -13.47 -11.79 -28.06
N LYS A 286 -14.26 -11.42 -27.05
CA LYS A 286 -15.73 -11.46 -27.09
C LYS A 286 -16.35 -10.30 -27.86
N ASP A 287 -15.83 -9.09 -27.69
CA ASP A 287 -16.35 -7.87 -28.31
C ASP A 287 -15.33 -7.28 -29.28
N LYS A 288 -15.57 -7.50 -30.58
CA LYS A 288 -14.72 -6.94 -31.64
C LYS A 288 -14.75 -5.41 -31.66
N THR A 289 -15.83 -4.78 -31.20
CA THR A 289 -15.96 -3.31 -31.16
C THR A 289 -15.09 -2.70 -30.07
N ALA A 290 -14.87 -3.42 -28.96
CA ALA A 290 -13.97 -2.99 -27.89
C ALA A 290 -12.55 -2.73 -28.39
N ARG A 291 -12.06 -3.50 -29.38
CA ARG A 291 -10.72 -3.34 -29.97
C ARG A 291 -10.48 -1.94 -30.54
N ALA A 292 -11.49 -1.38 -31.18
CA ALA A 292 -11.42 -0.03 -31.75
C ALA A 292 -11.79 1.06 -30.72
N ARG A 293 -12.62 0.72 -29.72
CA ARG A 293 -13.25 1.70 -28.82
C ARG A 293 -12.54 1.90 -27.50
N CYS A 294 -11.67 1.00 -27.05
CA CYS A 294 -11.00 1.13 -25.76
C CYS A 294 -9.48 0.84 -25.82
N ALA A 295 -8.78 1.28 -24.79
CA ALA A 295 -7.37 0.99 -24.56
C ALA A 295 -7.12 0.83 -23.06
N LEU A 296 -6.24 -0.11 -22.70
CA LEU A 296 -5.72 -0.24 -21.35
C LEU A 296 -4.41 0.53 -21.23
N ILE A 297 -4.32 1.45 -20.27
CA ILE A 297 -3.07 1.99 -19.77
C ILE A 297 -2.72 1.24 -18.49
N GLN A 298 -1.63 0.47 -18.50
CA GLN A 298 -1.09 -0.17 -17.32
C GLN A 298 0.18 0.56 -16.89
N VAL A 299 0.08 1.33 -15.81
CA VAL A 299 1.24 1.89 -15.11
C VAL A 299 1.75 0.82 -14.14
N MET A 300 3.01 0.42 -14.30
CA MET A 300 3.65 -0.54 -13.42
C MET A 300 4.91 0.03 -12.81
N VAL A 301 4.88 0.27 -11.51
CA VAL A 301 6.00 0.82 -10.77
C VAL A 301 7.00 -0.29 -10.44
N PRO A 302 8.28 -0.17 -10.84
CA PRO A 302 9.33 -1.14 -10.50
C PRO A 302 9.41 -1.37 -8.98
N SER A 303 9.46 -2.63 -8.57
CA SER A 303 9.52 -3.00 -7.15
C SER A 303 10.26 -4.32 -6.98
N ARG A 304 11.19 -4.36 -6.01
CA ARG A 304 11.89 -5.58 -5.55
C ARG A 304 12.50 -6.41 -6.70
N THR A 305 13.11 -5.74 -7.68
CA THR A 305 13.64 -6.35 -8.91
C THR A 305 14.71 -7.42 -8.68
N ASP A 306 15.38 -7.39 -7.53
CA ASP A 306 16.43 -8.35 -7.16
C ASP A 306 15.86 -9.69 -6.63
N VAL A 307 14.55 -9.78 -6.41
CA VAL A 307 13.87 -10.99 -5.93
C VAL A 307 13.34 -11.80 -7.11
N LYS A 308 13.71 -13.09 -7.19
CA LYS A 308 13.37 -13.98 -8.32
C LYS A 308 11.88 -13.97 -8.69
N ALA A 309 10.99 -14.10 -7.69
CA ALA A 309 9.54 -14.11 -7.93
C ALA A 309 9.02 -12.85 -8.65
N TYR A 310 9.65 -11.69 -8.41
CA TYR A 310 9.30 -10.43 -9.07
C TYR A 310 9.85 -10.36 -10.49
N ALA A 311 11.06 -10.90 -10.72
CA ALA A 311 11.64 -11.00 -12.05
C ALA A 311 10.84 -11.95 -12.96
N ASP A 312 10.40 -13.10 -12.43
CA ASP A 312 9.56 -14.06 -13.15
C ASP A 312 8.20 -13.43 -13.52
N LEU A 313 7.54 -12.77 -12.55
CA LEU A 313 6.29 -12.05 -12.78
C LEU A 313 6.43 -10.96 -13.85
N LYS A 314 7.55 -10.22 -13.85
CA LYS A 314 7.83 -9.20 -14.86
C LYS A 314 7.91 -9.80 -16.26
N GLN A 315 8.61 -10.93 -16.42
CA GLN A 315 8.73 -11.63 -17.69
C GLN A 315 7.36 -12.13 -18.18
N GLU A 316 6.54 -12.67 -17.27
CA GLU A 316 5.18 -13.09 -17.59
C GLU A 316 4.33 -11.92 -18.10
N ILE A 317 4.31 -10.80 -17.37
CA ILE A 317 3.57 -9.59 -17.75
C ILE A 317 4.04 -9.06 -19.11
N ASP A 318 5.35 -8.95 -19.33
CA ASP A 318 5.91 -8.48 -20.60
C ASP A 318 5.47 -9.37 -21.77
N ARG A 319 5.51 -10.70 -21.59
CA ARG A 319 5.04 -11.66 -22.59
C ARG A 319 3.56 -11.49 -22.87
N MET A 320 2.71 -11.39 -21.84
CA MET A 320 1.27 -11.21 -22.02
C MET A 320 0.93 -9.90 -22.73
N VAL A 321 1.60 -8.79 -22.37
CA VAL A 321 1.44 -7.50 -23.05
C VAL A 321 1.84 -7.61 -24.53
N GLY A 322 2.99 -8.23 -24.81
CA GLY A 322 3.46 -8.47 -26.17
C GLY A 322 2.50 -9.32 -26.99
N ASP A 323 2.02 -10.43 -26.42
CA ASP A 323 1.06 -11.35 -27.03
C ASP A 323 -0.27 -10.66 -27.38
N ILE A 324 -0.86 -9.94 -26.42
CA ILE A 324 -2.14 -9.25 -26.61
C ILE A 324 -1.99 -8.12 -27.63
N ASN A 325 -0.93 -7.31 -27.52
CA ASN A 325 -0.67 -6.25 -28.50
C ASN A 325 -0.44 -6.83 -29.89
N GLY A 326 0.34 -7.91 -30.04
CA GLY A 326 0.59 -8.55 -31.32
C GLY A 326 -0.67 -9.13 -31.98
N ARG A 327 -1.63 -9.62 -31.19
CA ARG A 327 -2.90 -10.19 -31.71
C ARG A 327 -3.95 -9.15 -32.07
N TYR A 328 -4.01 -8.03 -31.34
CA TYR A 328 -5.15 -7.10 -31.40
C TYR A 328 -4.78 -5.66 -31.75
N ALA A 329 -3.51 -5.35 -31.99
CA ALA A 329 -3.12 -4.04 -32.51
C ALA A 329 -3.59 -3.82 -33.96
N ASP A 330 -3.70 -2.55 -34.32
CA ASP A 330 -3.92 -2.07 -35.68
C ASP A 330 -2.93 -0.92 -35.95
N THR A 331 -2.85 -0.46 -37.20
CA THR A 331 -1.92 0.60 -37.61
C THR A 331 -2.10 1.85 -36.74
N GLY A 332 -1.06 2.21 -35.99
CA GLY A 332 -1.06 3.36 -35.08
C GLY A 332 -1.88 3.18 -33.79
N ARG A 333 -2.40 1.99 -33.50
CA ARG A 333 -3.23 1.71 -32.32
C ARG A 333 -2.88 0.39 -31.66
N VAL A 334 -2.39 0.45 -30.43
CA VAL A 334 -2.22 -0.73 -29.57
C VAL A 334 -3.36 -0.81 -28.54
N PRO A 335 -3.77 -2.03 -28.14
CA PRO A 335 -4.78 -2.23 -27.11
C PRO A 335 -4.23 -1.98 -25.69
N ILE A 336 -2.94 -2.23 -25.44
CA ILE A 336 -2.29 -2.01 -24.14
C ILE A 336 -1.12 -1.04 -24.28
N HIS A 337 -1.20 0.06 -23.53
CA HIS A 337 -0.10 0.99 -23.27
C HIS A 337 0.52 0.66 -21.92
N TYR A 338 1.71 0.08 -21.95
CA TYR A 338 2.39 -0.41 -20.76
C TYR A 338 3.55 0.52 -20.37
N LEU A 339 3.47 1.09 -19.18
CA LEU A 339 4.43 2.05 -18.65
C LEU A 339 5.15 1.44 -17.46
N TYR A 340 6.35 0.90 -17.68
CA TYR A 340 7.21 0.39 -16.60
C TYR A 340 8.10 1.50 -16.02
N ARG A 341 7.49 2.39 -15.24
CA ARG A 341 8.16 3.54 -14.61
C ARG A 341 7.28 4.11 -13.50
N ASN A 342 7.89 4.92 -12.64
CA ASN A 342 7.14 5.75 -11.72
C ASN A 342 6.53 6.97 -12.44
N LEU A 343 5.34 7.38 -12.00
CA LEU A 343 4.74 8.65 -12.37
C LEU A 343 4.70 9.57 -11.15
N SER A 344 4.91 10.87 -11.35
CA SER A 344 4.68 11.83 -10.27
C SER A 344 3.20 11.83 -9.89
N GLN A 345 2.88 12.24 -8.66
CA GLN A 345 1.48 12.34 -8.20
C GLN A 345 0.61 13.18 -9.15
N ARG A 346 1.16 14.30 -9.68
CA ARG A 346 0.48 15.14 -10.67
C ARG A 346 0.20 14.39 -11.97
N ALA A 347 1.18 13.66 -12.50
CA ALA A 347 1.00 12.86 -13.71
C ALA A 347 -0.01 11.72 -13.48
N LEU A 348 0.08 11.04 -12.34
CA LEU A 348 -0.83 9.97 -11.98
C LEU A 348 -2.27 10.47 -11.81
N PHE A 349 -2.46 11.62 -11.17
CA PHE A 349 -3.75 12.29 -11.04
C PHE A 349 -4.35 12.65 -12.41
N ALA A 350 -3.53 13.12 -13.35
CA ALA A 350 -3.97 13.34 -14.74
C ALA A 350 -4.42 12.04 -15.41
N HIS A 351 -3.74 10.90 -15.18
CA HIS A 351 -4.19 9.60 -15.68
C HIS A 351 -5.52 9.19 -15.05
N TYR A 352 -5.70 9.36 -13.74
CA TYR A 352 -6.98 9.08 -13.06
C TYR A 352 -8.13 9.91 -13.65
N ARG A 353 -7.91 11.20 -13.87
CA ARG A 353 -8.91 12.09 -14.49
C ARG A 353 -9.20 11.76 -15.96
N ALA A 354 -8.21 11.27 -16.70
CA ALA A 354 -8.40 10.86 -18.09
C ALA A 354 -9.13 9.52 -18.23
N ALA A 355 -9.04 8.63 -17.22
CA ALA A 355 -9.54 7.26 -17.29
C ALA A 355 -11.06 7.14 -17.11
N ASP A 356 -11.76 6.60 -18.11
CA ASP A 356 -13.18 6.24 -18.01
C ASP A 356 -13.46 5.11 -17.02
N LEU A 357 -12.46 4.25 -16.78
CA LEU A 357 -12.55 3.08 -15.92
C LEU A 357 -11.23 2.87 -15.19
N ALA A 358 -11.25 2.82 -13.87
CA ALA A 358 -10.14 2.26 -13.09
C ALA A 358 -10.38 0.77 -12.82
N LEU A 359 -9.36 -0.04 -13.09
CA LEU A 359 -9.39 -1.49 -12.92
C LEU A 359 -8.40 -1.88 -11.82
N VAL A 360 -8.91 -2.01 -10.59
CA VAL A 360 -8.12 -2.30 -9.38
C VAL A 360 -8.43 -3.73 -8.95
N THR A 361 -7.65 -4.68 -9.43
CA THR A 361 -7.94 -6.12 -9.32
C THR A 361 -6.90 -6.92 -8.52
N PRO A 362 -6.46 -6.48 -7.33
CA PRO A 362 -5.52 -7.26 -6.53
C PRO A 362 -6.16 -8.59 -6.08
N LEU A 363 -5.35 -9.65 -6.08
CA LEU A 363 -5.70 -10.94 -5.51
C LEU A 363 -5.80 -10.88 -3.98
N ARG A 364 -4.99 -10.02 -3.34
CA ARG A 364 -5.10 -9.67 -1.92
C ARG A 364 -4.47 -8.30 -1.69
N ASP A 365 -5.13 -7.42 -0.95
CA ASP A 365 -4.56 -6.10 -0.62
C ASP A 365 -5.08 -5.60 0.73
N GLY A 366 -4.19 -5.03 1.56
CA GLY A 366 -4.54 -4.55 2.90
C GLY A 366 -5.58 -3.43 2.87
N MET A 367 -5.46 -2.51 1.90
CA MET A 367 -6.44 -1.45 1.67
C MET A 367 -6.59 -1.12 0.18
N ASN A 368 -5.50 -0.80 -0.51
CA ASN A 368 -5.45 -0.25 -1.87
C ASN A 368 -5.87 1.23 -1.98
N LEU A 369 -4.89 2.13 -1.89
CA LEU A 369 -5.11 3.57 -1.99
C LEU A 369 -5.29 4.07 -3.43
N VAL A 370 -4.83 3.32 -4.44
CA VAL A 370 -5.09 3.65 -5.86
C VAL A 370 -6.59 3.76 -6.16
N ALA A 371 -7.40 2.89 -5.54
CA ALA A 371 -8.86 2.98 -5.64
C ALA A 371 -9.41 4.30 -5.07
N HIS A 372 -8.85 4.76 -3.95
CA HIS A 372 -9.25 6.00 -3.30
C HIS A 372 -8.81 7.22 -4.12
N GLU A 373 -7.57 7.23 -4.59
CA GLU A 373 -7.00 8.30 -5.42
C GLU A 373 -7.76 8.48 -6.74
N TYR A 374 -8.15 7.38 -7.39
CA TYR A 374 -8.99 7.44 -8.59
C TYR A 374 -10.32 8.15 -8.29
N VAL A 375 -11.02 7.73 -7.24
CA VAL A 375 -12.32 8.31 -6.84
C VAL A 375 -12.18 9.80 -6.49
N ALA A 376 -11.11 10.16 -5.77
CA ALA A 376 -10.83 11.55 -5.42
C ALA A 376 -10.60 12.43 -6.66
N ALA A 377 -9.90 11.91 -7.67
CA ALA A 377 -9.65 12.61 -8.92
C ALA A 377 -10.93 12.86 -9.76
N ARG A 378 -12.00 12.08 -9.57
CA ARG A 378 -13.26 12.19 -10.32
C ARG A 378 -14.21 13.25 -9.75
N THR A 379 -13.77 14.50 -9.65
CA THR A 379 -14.60 15.64 -9.19
C THR A 379 -15.77 15.96 -10.14
N ASP A 380 -15.78 15.37 -11.33
CA ASP A 380 -16.85 15.45 -12.34
C ASP A 380 -17.99 14.43 -12.13
N ASP A 381 -17.92 13.63 -11.05
CA ASP A 381 -18.81 12.50 -10.77
C ASP A 381 -18.87 11.44 -11.89
N ASP A 382 -17.96 11.45 -12.84
CA ASP A 382 -17.94 10.47 -13.93
C ASP A 382 -16.90 9.38 -13.68
N GLY A 383 -16.86 8.36 -14.55
CA GLY A 383 -15.97 7.21 -14.41
C GLY A 383 -16.60 6.05 -13.67
N VAL A 384 -15.89 4.93 -13.70
CA VAL A 384 -16.30 3.69 -13.02
C VAL A 384 -15.09 3.09 -12.34
N LEU A 385 -15.28 2.63 -11.11
CA LEU A 385 -14.29 1.84 -10.39
C LEU A 385 -14.72 0.36 -10.45
N VAL A 386 -13.88 -0.49 -11.05
CA VAL A 386 -13.95 -1.94 -10.87
C VAL A 386 -12.90 -2.33 -9.83
N LEU A 387 -13.34 -2.99 -8.76
CA LEU A 387 -12.54 -3.24 -7.57
C LEU A 387 -12.62 -4.71 -7.15
N SER A 388 -11.47 -5.31 -6.86
CA SER A 388 -11.42 -6.66 -6.26
C SER A 388 -12.11 -6.69 -4.90
N GLU A 389 -12.91 -7.73 -4.65
CA GLU A 389 -13.48 -8.00 -3.32
C GLU A 389 -12.42 -8.34 -2.26
N PHE A 390 -11.19 -8.67 -2.69
CA PHE A 390 -10.05 -9.00 -1.83
C PHE A 390 -9.16 -7.80 -1.48
N ALA A 391 -9.54 -6.59 -1.89
CA ALA A 391 -8.93 -5.35 -1.42
C ALA A 391 -9.69 -4.84 -0.18
N GLY A 392 -8.97 -4.38 0.86
CA GLY A 392 -9.60 -3.77 2.04
C GLY A 392 -10.56 -2.60 1.69
N ALA A 393 -10.26 -1.84 0.64
CA ALA A 393 -11.12 -0.77 0.11
C ALA A 393 -12.53 -1.25 -0.24
N ALA A 394 -12.73 -2.51 -0.64
CA ALA A 394 -14.04 -3.03 -1.03
C ALA A 394 -15.04 -3.07 0.15
N LYS A 395 -14.54 -3.07 1.40
CA LYS A 395 -15.39 -2.97 2.59
C LYS A 395 -16.05 -1.59 2.70
N TYR A 396 -15.44 -0.54 2.14
CA TYR A 396 -15.92 0.85 2.23
C TYR A 396 -16.49 1.38 0.91
N LEU A 397 -15.89 1.03 -0.24
CA LEU A 397 -16.21 1.60 -1.55
C LEU A 397 -17.41 0.92 -2.24
N LYS A 398 -18.62 1.03 -1.64
CA LYS A 398 -19.84 0.32 -2.09
C LYS A 398 -20.38 0.72 -3.46
N GLY A 399 -20.01 1.90 -3.99
CA GLY A 399 -20.40 2.30 -5.34
C GLY A 399 -19.65 1.56 -6.46
N ALA A 400 -18.54 0.87 -6.14
CA ALA A 400 -17.71 0.15 -7.09
C ALA A 400 -18.44 -1.06 -7.70
N ILE A 401 -17.97 -1.49 -8.86
CA ILE A 401 -18.26 -2.84 -9.37
C ILE A 401 -17.27 -3.79 -8.73
N LEU A 402 -17.76 -4.58 -7.77
CA LEU A 402 -16.94 -5.62 -7.15
C LEU A 402 -16.76 -6.80 -8.11
N VAL A 403 -15.54 -7.33 -8.14
CA VAL A 403 -15.16 -8.52 -8.90
C VAL A 403 -14.36 -9.48 -8.05
N ASN A 404 -14.53 -10.76 -8.33
CA ASN A 404 -13.57 -11.77 -7.94
C ASN A 404 -12.51 -11.86 -9.06
N PRO A 405 -11.26 -11.43 -8.83
CA PRO A 405 -10.23 -11.39 -9.87
C PRO A 405 -9.81 -12.78 -10.37
N TYR A 406 -10.06 -13.85 -9.60
CA TYR A 406 -9.81 -15.22 -10.03
C TYR A 406 -10.81 -15.68 -11.11
N ASP A 407 -11.96 -15.03 -11.22
CA ASP A 407 -12.91 -15.24 -12.31
C ASP A 407 -12.66 -14.23 -13.44
N VAL A 408 -11.80 -14.61 -14.37
CA VAL A 408 -11.44 -13.84 -15.57
C VAL A 408 -12.67 -13.52 -16.43
N GLU A 409 -13.66 -14.42 -16.49
CA GLU A 409 -14.85 -14.25 -17.32
C GLU A 409 -15.83 -13.24 -16.71
N SER A 410 -16.08 -13.34 -15.41
CA SER A 410 -16.87 -12.37 -14.68
C SER A 410 -16.19 -11.00 -14.65
N THR A 411 -14.86 -10.96 -14.51
CA THR A 411 -14.09 -9.71 -14.57
C THR A 411 -14.19 -9.06 -15.96
N ALA A 412 -14.04 -9.83 -17.04
CA ALA A 412 -14.25 -9.33 -18.41
C ALA A 412 -15.67 -8.79 -18.63
N SER A 413 -16.68 -9.49 -18.09
CA SER A 413 -18.08 -9.07 -18.13
C SER A 413 -18.33 -7.79 -17.33
N ALA A 414 -17.65 -7.62 -16.19
CA ALA A 414 -17.68 -6.41 -15.38
C ALA A 414 -17.05 -5.21 -16.11
N ILE A 415 -15.91 -5.41 -16.79
CA ILE A 415 -15.29 -4.38 -17.64
C ILE A 415 -16.25 -3.98 -18.77
N HIS A 416 -16.84 -4.96 -19.47
CA HIS A 416 -17.82 -4.70 -20.52
C HIS A 416 -19.02 -3.90 -20.00
N ARG A 417 -19.57 -4.26 -18.84
CA ARG A 417 -20.66 -3.51 -18.18
C ARG A 417 -20.23 -2.09 -17.83
N ALA A 418 -19.03 -1.90 -17.28
CA ALA A 418 -18.51 -0.60 -16.90
C ALA A 418 -18.36 0.35 -18.10
N LEU A 419 -17.82 -0.15 -19.22
CA LEU A 419 -17.64 0.62 -20.45
C LEU A 419 -18.96 1.08 -21.08
N ASN A 420 -20.02 0.29 -20.91
CA ASN A 420 -21.36 0.57 -21.46
C ASN A 420 -22.36 1.14 -20.43
N MET A 421 -21.88 1.51 -19.24
CA MET A 421 -22.72 2.03 -18.16
C MET A 421 -23.33 3.38 -18.52
N LYS A 422 -24.63 3.56 -18.23
CA LYS A 422 -25.34 4.82 -18.49
C LYS A 422 -24.77 5.97 -17.66
N PRO A 423 -24.70 7.22 -18.18
CA PRO A 423 -24.15 8.36 -17.44
C PRO A 423 -24.84 8.66 -16.10
N SER A 424 -26.13 8.38 -15.96
CA SER A 424 -26.85 8.56 -14.69
C SER A 424 -26.41 7.54 -13.63
N GLU A 425 -26.14 6.30 -14.04
CA GLU A 425 -25.64 5.27 -13.13
C GLU A 425 -24.20 5.55 -12.69
N LYS A 426 -23.32 5.96 -13.64
CA LYS A 426 -21.94 6.37 -13.33
C LYS A 426 -21.90 7.45 -12.25
N ARG A 427 -22.65 8.54 -12.46
CA ARG A 427 -22.76 9.65 -11.49
C ARG A 427 -23.29 9.23 -10.14
N ARG A 428 -24.32 8.38 -10.10
CA ARG A 428 -24.83 7.86 -8.83
C ARG A 428 -23.76 7.07 -8.07
N ARG A 429 -23.04 6.17 -8.75
CA ARG A 429 -21.99 5.34 -8.15
C ARG A 429 -20.80 6.17 -7.70
N MET A 430 -20.32 7.08 -8.54
CA MET A 430 -19.16 7.92 -8.22
C MET A 430 -19.45 8.87 -7.06
N ARG A 431 -20.64 9.48 -6.99
CA ARG A 431 -21.02 10.29 -5.80
C ARG A 431 -21.00 9.49 -4.51
N SER A 432 -21.53 8.26 -4.55
CA SER A 432 -21.47 7.37 -3.39
C SER A 432 -20.03 7.02 -3.02
N LEU A 433 -19.16 6.74 -3.99
CA LEU A 433 -17.74 6.49 -3.76
C LEU A 433 -17.03 7.70 -3.15
N ARG A 434 -17.24 8.88 -3.73
CA ARG A 434 -16.64 10.14 -3.24
C ARG A 434 -17.06 10.45 -1.81
N ALA A 435 -18.34 10.28 -1.48
CA ALA A 435 -18.83 10.50 -0.11
C ALA A 435 -18.10 9.65 0.93
N GLU A 436 -17.73 8.40 0.60
CA GLU A 436 -16.94 7.53 1.48
C GLU A 436 -15.46 7.94 1.50
N VAL A 437 -14.85 8.17 0.33
CA VAL A 437 -13.43 8.54 0.23
C VAL A 437 -13.11 9.84 0.95
N LEU A 438 -13.98 10.85 0.86
CA LEU A 438 -13.81 12.12 1.58
C LEU A 438 -13.88 11.96 3.11
N ARG A 439 -14.44 10.84 3.62
CA ARG A 439 -14.44 10.53 5.05
C ARG A 439 -13.22 9.72 5.47
N LEU A 440 -12.62 8.98 4.54
CA LEU A 440 -11.37 8.23 4.69
C LEU A 440 -10.19 9.15 4.37
N ASP A 441 -10.04 10.18 5.19
CA ASP A 441 -8.89 11.09 5.13
C ASP A 441 -7.73 10.52 5.94
N VAL A 442 -6.52 10.67 5.40
CA VAL A 442 -5.31 10.12 6.00
C VAL A 442 -4.92 10.81 7.31
N HIS A 443 -5.22 12.10 7.47
CA HIS A 443 -4.95 12.82 8.72
C HIS A 443 -5.94 12.42 9.81
N ARG A 444 -7.20 12.19 9.45
CA ARG A 444 -8.20 11.62 10.38
C ARG A 444 -7.77 10.25 10.90
N TRP A 445 -7.34 9.35 10.00
CA TRP A 445 -6.80 8.04 10.37
C TRP A 445 -5.67 8.17 11.41
N ALA A 446 -4.73 9.08 11.16
CA ALA A 446 -3.61 9.27 12.07
C ALA A 446 -4.03 9.86 13.42
N ASP A 447 -4.91 10.86 13.43
CA ASP A 447 -5.42 11.48 14.66
C ASP A 447 -6.26 10.50 15.50
N GLU A 448 -7.03 9.62 14.87
CA GLU A 448 -7.76 8.55 15.57
C GLU A 448 -6.82 7.53 16.21
N TYR A 449 -5.81 7.07 15.46
CA TYR A 449 -4.85 6.11 16.00
C TYR A 449 -4.01 6.71 17.14
N VAL A 450 -3.52 7.95 16.97
CA VAL A 450 -2.75 8.62 18.02
C VAL A 450 -3.60 8.86 19.27
N ARG A 451 -4.87 9.23 19.13
CA ARG A 451 -5.78 9.36 20.29
C ARG A 451 -5.97 8.04 21.04
N ALA A 452 -6.11 6.92 20.31
CA ALA A 452 -6.20 5.60 20.93
C ALA A 452 -4.92 5.29 21.73
N LEU A 453 -3.75 5.59 21.16
CA LEU A 453 -2.46 5.35 21.79
C LEU A 453 -2.16 6.32 22.97
N GLU A 454 -2.69 7.53 22.93
CA GLU A 454 -2.60 8.48 24.04
C GLU A 454 -3.49 8.08 25.23
N GLY A 455 -4.60 7.38 24.98
CA GLY A 455 -5.53 6.90 26.00
C GLY A 455 -5.21 5.52 26.59
N ALA A 456 -4.23 4.80 26.01
CA ALA A 456 -3.84 3.45 26.40
C ALA A 456 -2.92 3.38 27.62
#